data_AF-S8E6B3-F1
#
_entry.id   AF-S8E6B3-F1
#
_cell.length_a   1.000
_cell.length_b   1.000
_cell.length_c   1.000
_cell.angle_alpha   90.00
_cell.angle_beta   90.00
_cell.angle_gamma   90.00
#
_symmetry.space_group_name_H-M   'P 1'
#
loop_
_entity.id
_entity.type
_entity.pdbx_description
1 polymer ?
#
loop_
_entity_poly.entity_id
_entity_poly.type
_entity_poly.pdbx_seq_one_letter_code
_entity_poly.pdbx_strand_id
1 'polypeptide(L)'
;MLLIQAFTAIYLLWLSDPLRDFRCERDPIPPNDMSFHRRWYWAMCIMSNPRAVGWTCQVANVPPAPCEPRWSFVHRRLERALYWYILLDVDQFYQQRNPMFSRPGTTWPTVSSQGYILQPVNIFARAFGVAGGIALSYSLLSAAMVATGFSLPRDWPDIYGKWSDSYTLRRFWGRAYHQMLRRLTSSAGKAVCQMLGLRPGLPASSYTQLYVGFAISGLIHCGGDLMVNSNLFGSSFPFFLSQAVAITVEDAVIGAARMMQLRIPQRLAHIVGYAWVLFWMNLSFPWYMDWGFRAGIVDANRVPFSLLNLALKNPDVAVAAFFYGVFYSTRSFK
;
A
#
# COMPACT_ATOMS: atom_id res chain seq x y z
N MET A 1 -2.05 4.86 -14.21
CA MET A 1 -3.40 4.28 -14.49
C MET A 1 -3.34 3.22 -15.59
N LEU A 2 -2.72 3.49 -16.74
CA LEU A 2 -2.66 2.59 -17.90
C LEU A 2 -2.00 1.22 -17.61
N LEU A 3 -0.87 1.16 -16.91
CA LEU A 3 -0.23 -0.13 -16.60
C LEU A 3 -1.10 -1.02 -15.71
N ILE A 4 -1.79 -0.46 -14.72
CA ILE A 4 -2.73 -1.23 -13.87
C ILE A 4 -3.85 -1.81 -14.74
N GLN A 5 -4.39 -1.02 -15.68
CA GLN A 5 -5.42 -1.48 -16.61
C GLN A 5 -4.89 -2.57 -17.55
N ALA A 6 -3.66 -2.43 -18.08
CA ALA A 6 -3.03 -3.42 -18.94
C ALA A 6 -2.80 -4.75 -18.20
N PHE A 7 -2.25 -4.73 -16.98
CA PHE A 7 -2.10 -5.94 -16.17
C PHE A 7 -3.45 -6.56 -15.78
N THR A 8 -4.46 -5.72 -15.54
CA THR A 8 -5.83 -6.20 -15.29
C THR A 8 -6.40 -6.90 -16.52
N ALA A 9 -6.21 -6.32 -17.71
CA ALA A 9 -6.66 -6.93 -18.96
C ALA A 9 -5.95 -8.28 -19.21
N ILE A 10 -4.62 -8.34 -19.07
CA ILE A 10 -3.87 -9.60 -19.18
C ILE A 10 -4.41 -10.65 -18.20
N TYR A 11 -4.64 -10.26 -16.95
CA TYR A 11 -5.17 -11.16 -15.94
C TYR A 11 -6.56 -11.70 -16.31
N LEU A 12 -7.49 -10.81 -16.67
CA LEU A 12 -8.88 -11.16 -16.94
C LEU A 12 -9.09 -11.86 -18.29
N LEU A 13 -8.20 -11.64 -19.26
CA LEU A 13 -8.34 -12.22 -20.60
C LEU A 13 -7.52 -13.49 -20.79
N TRP A 14 -6.34 -13.60 -20.17
CA TRP A 14 -5.39 -14.68 -20.47
C TRP A 14 -5.06 -15.58 -19.27
N LEU A 15 -5.20 -15.09 -18.04
CA LEU A 15 -4.79 -15.85 -16.84
C LEU A 15 -5.96 -16.37 -16.00
N SER A 16 -7.19 -16.04 -16.36
CA SER A 16 -8.41 -16.50 -15.70
C SER A 16 -9.54 -16.60 -16.70
N ASP A 17 -10.57 -17.37 -16.37
CA ASP A 17 -11.87 -17.29 -17.02
C ASP A 17 -12.85 -16.64 -16.03
N PRO A 18 -13.00 -15.30 -16.05
CA PRO A 18 -13.81 -14.59 -15.06
C PRO A 18 -15.26 -15.09 -14.98
N LEU A 19 -15.83 -15.52 -16.11
CA LEU A 19 -17.21 -16.00 -16.16
C LEU A 19 -17.37 -17.38 -15.52
N ARG A 20 -16.31 -18.18 -15.45
CA ARG A 20 -16.30 -19.47 -14.75
C ARG A 20 -15.80 -19.33 -13.30
N ASP A 21 -14.71 -18.61 -13.11
CA ASP A 21 -13.93 -18.62 -11.87
C ASP A 21 -14.46 -17.64 -10.82
N PHE A 22 -15.08 -16.53 -11.25
CA PHE A 22 -15.50 -15.47 -10.33
C PHE A 22 -16.98 -15.60 -10.00
N ARG A 23 -17.29 -15.58 -8.71
CA ARG A 23 -18.65 -15.48 -8.19
C ARG A 23 -18.66 -14.46 -7.06
N CYS A 24 -19.59 -13.52 -7.09
CA CYS A 24 -19.91 -12.70 -5.94
C CYS A 24 -20.79 -13.52 -4.99
N GLU A 25 -20.57 -13.42 -3.69
CA GLU A 25 -21.39 -14.12 -2.67
C GLU A 25 -22.89 -13.78 -2.77
N ARG A 26 -23.23 -12.65 -3.40
CA ARG A 26 -24.59 -12.16 -3.62
C ARG A 26 -25.18 -12.57 -4.97
N ASP A 27 -24.45 -13.28 -5.82
CA ASP A 27 -24.93 -13.70 -7.14
C ASP A 27 -25.92 -14.87 -6.97
N PRO A 28 -27.21 -14.72 -7.33
CA PRO A 28 -28.19 -15.80 -7.27
C PRO A 28 -28.09 -16.76 -8.46
N ILE A 29 -27.43 -16.33 -9.54
CA ILE A 29 -27.25 -17.09 -10.78
C ILE A 29 -25.83 -16.89 -11.32
N PRO A 30 -25.29 -17.85 -12.08
CA PRO A 30 -23.99 -17.70 -12.76
C PRO A 30 -23.94 -16.48 -13.69
N PRO A 31 -22.76 -15.84 -13.87
CA PRO A 31 -22.57 -14.71 -14.79
C PRO A 31 -22.98 -15.00 -16.24
N ASN A 32 -22.85 -16.26 -16.68
CA ASN A 32 -23.25 -16.71 -18.02
C ASN A 32 -24.77 -16.63 -18.27
N ASP A 33 -25.56 -16.73 -17.21
CA ASP A 33 -27.02 -16.71 -17.28
C ASP A 33 -27.58 -15.32 -16.97
N MET A 34 -26.71 -14.36 -16.60
CA MET A 34 -27.11 -12.97 -16.38
C MET A 34 -27.44 -12.28 -17.71
N SER A 35 -28.47 -11.44 -17.69
CA SER A 35 -28.76 -10.49 -18.77
C SER A 35 -27.56 -9.57 -19.02
N PHE A 36 -27.46 -9.01 -20.23
CA PHE A 36 -26.33 -8.17 -20.62
C PHE A 36 -26.06 -7.03 -19.62
N HIS A 37 -27.09 -6.27 -19.22
CA HIS A 37 -26.94 -5.17 -18.27
C HIS A 37 -26.46 -5.63 -16.90
N ARG A 38 -26.97 -6.77 -16.41
CA ARG A 38 -26.55 -7.34 -15.14
C ARG A 38 -25.11 -7.83 -15.20
N ARG A 39 -24.71 -8.46 -16.31
CA ARG A 39 -23.33 -8.91 -16.56
C ARG A 39 -22.37 -7.72 -16.68
N TRP A 40 -22.79 -6.64 -17.33
CA TRP A 40 -22.02 -5.40 -17.42
C TRP A 40 -21.80 -4.76 -16.05
N TYR A 41 -22.86 -4.63 -15.25
CA TYR A 41 -22.75 -4.14 -13.87
C TYR A 41 -21.84 -5.04 -13.01
N TRP A 42 -22.00 -6.36 -13.13
CA TRP A 42 -21.14 -7.35 -12.47
C TRP A 42 -19.65 -7.18 -12.86
N ALA A 43 -19.36 -6.95 -14.14
CA ALA A 43 -18.00 -6.70 -14.62
C ALA A 43 -17.43 -5.39 -14.03
N MET A 44 -18.23 -4.33 -13.99
CA MET A 44 -17.84 -3.08 -13.35
C MET A 44 -17.54 -3.27 -11.84
N CYS A 45 -18.34 -4.07 -11.13
CA CYS A 45 -18.10 -4.38 -9.72
C CYS A 45 -16.74 -5.04 -9.49
N ILE A 46 -16.38 -6.07 -10.27
CA ILE A 46 -15.09 -6.77 -10.07
C ILE A 46 -13.90 -5.93 -10.51
N MET A 47 -14.05 -5.08 -11.52
CA MET A 47 -13.03 -4.13 -11.96
C MET A 47 -12.76 -3.04 -10.92
N SER A 48 -13.80 -2.51 -10.29
CA SER A 48 -13.70 -1.49 -9.23
C SER A 48 -13.39 -2.06 -7.84
N ASN A 49 -13.34 -3.39 -7.70
CA ASN A 49 -13.01 -4.07 -6.45
C ASN A 49 -11.63 -4.76 -6.56
N PRO A 50 -10.52 -4.02 -6.42
CA PRO A 50 -9.17 -4.55 -6.64
C PRO A 50 -8.75 -5.65 -5.64
N ARG A 51 -9.41 -5.73 -4.48
CA ARG A 51 -9.22 -6.78 -3.46
C ARG A 51 -10.21 -7.95 -3.61
N ALA A 52 -11.17 -7.84 -4.53
CA ALA A 52 -12.25 -8.81 -4.73
C ALA A 52 -13.01 -9.13 -3.42
N VAL A 53 -13.30 -8.12 -2.61
CA VAL A 53 -14.04 -8.28 -1.34
C VAL A 53 -15.44 -8.85 -1.58
N GLY A 54 -15.76 -9.99 -0.98
CA GLY A 54 -17.04 -10.70 -1.14
C GLY A 54 -17.14 -11.54 -2.42
N TRP A 55 -15.99 -11.93 -2.99
CA TRP A 55 -15.90 -12.76 -4.20
C TRP A 55 -15.02 -13.99 -3.96
N THR A 56 -15.22 -15.03 -4.77
CA THR A 56 -14.39 -16.26 -4.73
C THR A 56 -12.89 -16.01 -4.91
N CYS A 57 -12.52 -14.93 -5.62
CA CYS A 57 -11.14 -14.52 -5.83
C CYS A 57 -10.63 -13.45 -4.84
N GLN A 58 -11.29 -13.30 -3.67
CA GLN A 58 -10.86 -12.39 -2.62
C GLN A 58 -9.40 -12.62 -2.23
N VAL A 59 -8.63 -11.53 -2.14
CA VAL A 59 -7.21 -11.61 -1.77
C VAL A 59 -7.04 -12.02 -0.31
N ALA A 60 -5.91 -12.64 0.01
CA ALA A 60 -5.59 -13.01 1.39
C ALA A 60 -5.39 -11.77 2.29
N ASN A 61 -5.63 -11.96 3.60
CA ASN A 61 -5.38 -10.96 4.66
C ASN A 61 -6.18 -9.65 4.52
N VAL A 62 -7.35 -9.69 3.86
CA VAL A 62 -8.31 -8.57 3.93
C VAL A 62 -8.82 -8.45 5.36
N PRO A 63 -8.86 -7.24 5.96
CA PRO A 63 -9.44 -7.05 7.28
C PRO A 63 -10.90 -7.50 7.37
N PRO A 64 -11.44 -7.73 8.58
CA PRO A 64 -12.84 -8.08 8.76
C PRO A 64 -13.79 -7.05 8.14
N ALA A 65 -14.88 -7.54 7.55
CA ALA A 65 -15.89 -6.70 6.95
C ALA A 65 -16.67 -5.92 8.02
N PRO A 66 -16.97 -4.63 7.81
CA PRO A 66 -17.82 -3.84 8.70
C PRO A 66 -19.24 -4.41 8.78
N CYS A 67 -19.77 -4.53 10.00
CA CYS A 67 -21.13 -5.02 10.25
C CYS A 67 -22.09 -3.93 10.74
N GLU A 68 -21.63 -2.67 10.78
CA GLU A 68 -22.41 -1.56 11.30
C GLU A 68 -23.48 -1.05 10.31
N PRO A 69 -24.55 -0.38 10.80
CA PRO A 69 -25.57 0.21 9.94
C PRO A 69 -25.03 1.27 8.97
N ARG A 70 -25.73 1.50 7.85
CA ARG A 70 -25.32 2.41 6.76
C ARG A 70 -24.83 3.77 7.25
N TRP A 71 -25.64 4.48 8.04
CA TRP A 71 -25.29 5.84 8.46
C TRP A 71 -24.22 5.86 9.55
N SER A 72 -24.21 4.88 10.46
CA SER A 72 -23.11 4.71 11.41
C SER A 72 -21.77 4.51 10.70
N PHE A 73 -21.75 3.67 9.66
CA PHE A 73 -20.58 3.47 8.81
C PHE A 73 -20.14 4.78 8.12
N VAL A 74 -21.08 5.51 7.52
CA VAL A 74 -20.78 6.78 6.82
C VAL A 74 -20.18 7.80 7.79
N HIS A 75 -20.78 8.01 8.96
CA HIS A 75 -20.25 8.92 9.97
C HIS A 75 -18.83 8.52 10.40
N ARG A 76 -18.61 7.24 10.73
CA ARG A 76 -17.29 6.73 11.10
C ARG A 76 -16.24 6.89 9.99
N ARG A 77 -16.62 6.71 8.72
CA ARG A 77 -15.71 6.93 7.58
C ARG A 77 -15.40 8.40 7.36
N LEU A 78 -16.34 9.31 7.61
CA LEU A 78 -16.10 10.75 7.56
C LEU A 78 -15.21 11.22 8.71
N GLU A 79 -15.41 10.72 9.93
CA GLU A 79 -14.51 10.96 11.07
C GLU A 79 -13.08 10.49 10.75
N ARG A 80 -12.95 9.30 10.16
CA ARG A 80 -11.65 8.77 9.74
C ARG A 80 -11.02 9.57 8.60
N ALA A 81 -11.84 10.07 7.67
CA ALA A 81 -11.37 10.97 6.63
C ALA A 81 -10.84 12.28 7.24
N LEU A 82 -11.57 12.89 8.16
CA LEU A 82 -11.11 14.09 8.88
C LEU A 82 -9.82 13.82 9.65
N TYR A 83 -9.73 12.69 10.33
CA TYR A 83 -8.52 12.27 11.03
C TYR A 83 -7.30 12.18 10.08
N TRP A 84 -7.43 11.47 8.95
CA TRP A 84 -6.36 11.37 7.96
C TRP A 84 -6.04 12.71 7.33
N TYR A 85 -7.04 13.55 7.10
CA TYR A 85 -6.86 14.89 6.58
C TYR A 85 -5.98 15.73 7.51
N ILE A 86 -6.27 15.77 8.81
CA ILE A 86 -5.47 16.52 9.80
C ILE A 86 -4.03 16.02 9.81
N LEU A 87 -3.83 14.69 9.79
CA LEU A 87 -2.47 14.13 9.76
C LEU A 87 -1.72 14.45 8.47
N LEU A 88 -2.40 14.45 7.32
CA LEU A 88 -1.82 14.86 6.05
C LEU A 88 -1.54 16.37 5.99
N ASP A 89 -2.34 17.19 6.66
CA ASP A 89 -2.07 18.63 6.80
C ASP A 89 -0.79 18.87 7.63
N VAL A 90 -0.63 18.13 8.72
CA VAL A 90 0.60 18.12 9.53
C VAL A 90 1.82 17.66 8.70
N ASP A 91 1.69 16.58 7.94
CA ASP A 91 2.74 16.08 7.03
C ASP A 91 3.09 17.12 5.94
N GLN A 92 2.09 17.68 5.27
CA GLN A 92 2.29 18.74 4.29
C GLN A 92 3.00 19.96 4.89
N PHE A 93 2.58 20.39 6.08
CA PHE A 93 3.18 21.52 6.78
C PHE A 93 4.67 21.30 7.05
N TYR A 94 5.02 20.10 7.55
CA TYR A 94 6.41 19.68 7.74
C TYR A 94 7.18 19.70 6.42
N GLN A 95 6.63 19.08 5.39
CA GLN A 95 7.35 18.91 4.14
C GLN A 95 7.58 20.22 3.39
N GLN A 96 6.62 21.13 3.38
CA GLN A 96 6.78 22.45 2.75
C GLN A 96 7.84 23.32 3.46
N ARG A 97 8.12 23.09 4.74
CA ARG A 97 9.17 23.79 5.51
C ARG A 97 10.50 23.07 5.51
N ASN A 98 10.53 21.81 5.13
CA ASN A 98 11.74 21.04 5.06
C ASN A 98 12.49 21.36 3.76
N PRO A 99 13.73 21.91 3.84
CA PRO A 99 14.52 22.25 2.66
C PRO A 99 14.71 21.09 1.68
N MET A 100 14.67 19.84 2.17
CA MET A 100 14.75 18.63 1.36
C MET A 100 13.60 18.50 0.36
N PHE A 101 12.42 19.02 0.69
CA PHE A 101 11.22 18.90 -0.14
C PHE A 101 10.73 20.24 -0.72
N SER A 102 11.29 21.37 -0.27
CA SER A 102 10.79 22.71 -0.64
C SER A 102 11.74 23.55 -1.48
N ARG A 103 13.02 23.19 -1.60
CA ARG A 103 14.00 23.98 -2.37
C ARG A 103 13.96 23.67 -3.87
N PRO A 104 13.57 24.61 -4.75
CA PRO A 104 13.79 24.44 -6.19
C PRO A 104 15.30 24.49 -6.45
N GLY A 105 15.89 23.39 -6.92
CA GLY A 105 17.32 23.33 -7.19
C GLY A 105 17.64 22.41 -8.36
N THR A 106 18.71 22.73 -9.09
CA THR A 106 19.26 21.92 -10.19
C THR A 106 19.94 20.63 -9.72
N THR A 107 20.20 20.50 -8.41
CA THR A 107 20.75 19.31 -7.77
C THR A 107 19.98 19.01 -6.48
N TRP A 108 18.97 18.14 -6.58
CA TRP A 108 18.32 17.64 -5.37
C TRP A 108 19.29 16.69 -4.65
N PRO A 109 19.64 16.97 -3.38
CA PRO A 109 20.43 16.03 -2.61
C PRO A 109 19.71 14.69 -2.49
N THR A 110 20.46 13.60 -2.35
CA THR A 110 19.85 12.30 -2.02
C THR A 110 19.26 12.35 -0.62
N VAL A 111 18.19 11.61 -0.35
CA VAL A 111 17.61 11.55 1.01
C VAL A 111 18.65 11.12 2.05
N SER A 112 19.57 10.26 1.62
CA SER A 112 20.70 9.77 2.43
C SER A 112 21.70 10.86 2.83
N SER A 113 21.67 12.04 2.20
CA SER A 113 22.57 13.15 2.56
C SER A 113 22.13 13.93 3.80
N GLN A 114 20.95 13.64 4.36
CA GLN A 114 20.36 14.37 5.49
C GLN A 114 20.90 13.88 6.86
N GLY A 115 21.79 12.89 6.85
CA GLY A 115 22.35 12.29 8.06
C GLY A 115 21.42 11.29 8.73
N TYR A 116 21.96 10.53 9.69
CA TYR A 116 21.30 9.36 10.28
C TYR A 116 20.02 9.65 11.08
N ILE A 117 19.83 10.90 11.53
CA ILE A 117 18.64 11.30 12.30
C ILE A 117 17.52 11.77 11.37
N LEU A 118 17.80 12.68 10.43
CA LEU A 118 16.76 13.27 9.58
C LEU A 118 16.34 12.38 8.42
N GLN A 119 17.21 11.49 7.92
CA GLN A 119 16.85 10.54 6.86
C GLN A 119 15.62 9.70 7.22
N PRO A 120 15.56 9.02 8.39
CA PRO A 120 14.37 8.29 8.80
C PRO A 120 13.12 9.13 8.91
N VAL A 121 13.23 10.37 9.38
CA VAL A 121 12.07 11.28 9.49
C VAL A 121 11.54 11.64 8.11
N ASN A 122 12.44 11.97 7.17
CA ASN A 122 12.11 12.34 5.80
C ASN A 122 11.48 11.18 5.01
N ILE A 123 12.06 9.99 5.13
CA ILE A 123 11.52 8.76 4.53
C ILE A 123 10.14 8.47 5.10
N PHE A 124 10.01 8.52 6.43
CA PHE A 124 8.74 8.29 7.10
C PHE A 124 7.69 9.31 6.66
N ALA A 125 8.00 10.61 6.62
CA ALA A 125 7.08 11.65 6.15
C ALA A 125 6.58 11.37 4.73
N ARG A 126 7.46 11.05 3.77
CA ARG A 126 7.00 10.74 2.40
C ARG A 126 6.19 9.45 2.31
N ALA A 127 6.62 8.38 2.97
CA ALA A 127 5.87 7.13 3.01
C ALA A 127 4.49 7.31 3.68
N PHE A 128 4.46 8.07 4.77
CA PHE A 128 3.26 8.43 5.51
C PHE A 128 2.30 9.24 4.66
N GLY A 129 2.77 10.26 3.95
CA GLY A 129 1.95 11.06 3.04
C GLY A 129 1.26 10.22 1.96
N VAL A 130 1.98 9.26 1.36
CA VAL A 130 1.39 8.31 0.40
C VAL A 130 0.35 7.41 1.07
N ALA A 131 0.67 6.81 2.22
CA ALA A 131 -0.24 5.93 2.93
C ALA A 131 -1.50 6.67 3.43
N GLY A 132 -1.34 7.89 3.95
CA GLY A 132 -2.44 8.73 4.40
C GLY A 132 -3.32 9.17 3.24
N GLY A 133 -2.74 9.54 2.09
CA GLY A 133 -3.50 9.91 0.88
C GLY A 133 -4.40 8.77 0.38
N ILE A 134 -3.87 7.55 0.35
CA ILE A 134 -4.66 6.34 0.04
C ILE A 134 -5.81 6.18 1.05
N ALA A 135 -5.53 6.33 2.35
CA ALA A 135 -6.51 6.13 3.41
C ALA A 135 -7.63 7.17 3.40
N LEU A 136 -7.29 8.44 3.18
CA LEU A 136 -8.22 9.55 3.03
C LEU A 136 -9.15 9.29 1.83
N SER A 137 -8.56 9.01 0.67
CA SER A 137 -9.30 8.75 -0.57
C SER A 137 -10.23 7.54 -0.42
N TYR A 138 -9.73 6.47 0.19
CA TYR A 138 -10.51 5.26 0.47
C TYR A 138 -11.68 5.56 1.42
N SER A 139 -11.45 6.33 2.48
CA SER A 139 -12.48 6.68 3.46
C SER A 139 -13.59 7.53 2.84
N LEU A 140 -13.22 8.58 2.08
CA LEU A 140 -14.16 9.45 1.37
C LEU A 140 -14.97 8.67 0.32
N LEU A 141 -14.29 7.86 -0.50
CA LEU A 141 -14.96 7.06 -1.52
C LEU A 141 -15.92 6.04 -0.89
N SER A 142 -15.51 5.38 0.19
CA SER A 142 -16.37 4.43 0.91
C SER A 142 -17.61 5.10 1.50
N ALA A 143 -17.44 6.28 2.10
CA ALA A 143 -18.56 7.07 2.63
C ALA A 143 -19.52 7.46 1.50
N ALA A 144 -19.01 7.99 0.39
CA ALA A 144 -19.83 8.40 -0.75
C ALA A 144 -20.59 7.22 -1.37
N MET A 145 -19.92 6.09 -1.62
CA MET A 145 -20.51 4.90 -2.24
C MET A 145 -21.55 4.21 -1.35
N VAL A 146 -21.39 4.25 -0.03
CA VAL A 146 -22.38 3.73 0.92
C VAL A 146 -23.50 4.74 1.16
N ALA A 147 -23.22 6.04 1.23
CA ALA A 147 -24.21 7.09 1.40
C ALA A 147 -25.14 7.24 0.19
N THR A 148 -24.71 6.88 -1.01
CA THR A 148 -25.52 6.84 -2.24
C THR A 148 -26.23 5.51 -2.46
N GLY A 149 -25.81 4.44 -1.77
CA GLY A 149 -26.41 3.11 -1.87
C GLY A 149 -25.85 2.23 -2.99
N PHE A 150 -24.77 2.66 -3.67
CA PHE A 150 -24.08 1.85 -4.67
C PHE A 150 -23.32 0.66 -4.06
N SER A 151 -23.06 0.67 -2.76
CA SER A 151 -22.36 -0.40 -2.04
C SER A 151 -22.83 -0.51 -0.59
N LEU A 152 -22.55 -1.64 0.05
CA LEU A 152 -22.86 -1.89 1.45
C LEU A 152 -21.63 -1.61 2.34
N PRO A 153 -21.80 -1.28 3.63
CA PRO A 153 -20.68 -1.15 4.58
C PRO A 153 -19.67 -2.32 4.54
N ARG A 154 -20.17 -3.55 4.43
CA ARG A 154 -19.35 -4.77 4.36
C ARG A 154 -18.45 -4.87 3.13
N ASP A 155 -18.76 -4.13 2.07
CA ASP A 155 -17.95 -4.10 0.84
C ASP A 155 -16.66 -3.27 1.03
N TRP A 156 -16.57 -2.52 2.14
CA TRP A 156 -15.46 -1.64 2.46
C TRP A 156 -14.72 -2.04 3.75
N PRO A 157 -14.09 -3.22 3.83
CA PRO A 157 -13.12 -3.52 4.88
C PRO A 157 -12.00 -2.51 4.90
N ASP A 158 -11.41 -2.35 6.08
CA ASP A 158 -10.31 -1.41 6.26
C ASP A 158 -9.20 -1.60 5.24
N ILE A 159 -8.65 -0.48 4.77
CA ILE A 159 -7.62 -0.49 3.73
C ILE A 159 -6.33 -1.13 4.24
N TYR A 160 -5.96 -0.85 5.49
CA TYR A 160 -4.79 -1.40 6.17
C TYR A 160 -5.17 -2.50 7.16
N GLY A 161 -4.27 -3.46 7.33
CA GLY A 161 -4.30 -4.39 8.46
C GLY A 161 -3.77 -3.74 9.73
N LYS A 162 -3.49 -4.58 10.74
CA LYS A 162 -2.93 -4.11 12.02
C LYS A 162 -1.45 -3.74 11.83
N TRP A 163 -1.11 -2.47 12.02
CA TRP A 163 0.30 -2.01 11.98
C TRP A 163 1.18 -2.69 13.04
N SER A 164 0.59 -3.14 14.15
CA SER A 164 1.31 -3.95 15.14
C SER A 164 1.75 -5.32 14.62
N ASP A 165 1.24 -5.79 13.47
CA ASP A 165 1.73 -7.03 12.85
C ASP A 165 2.95 -6.82 11.93
N SER A 166 3.44 -5.58 11.79
CA SER A 166 4.52 -5.20 10.86
C SER A 166 5.94 -5.43 11.38
N TYR A 167 6.18 -6.42 12.23
CA TYR A 167 7.52 -6.74 12.77
C TYR A 167 8.37 -7.61 11.84
N THR A 168 7.94 -7.84 10.59
CA THR A 168 8.72 -8.46 9.52
C THR A 168 8.30 -7.83 8.20
N LEU A 169 9.19 -7.75 7.22
CA LEU A 169 8.89 -7.24 5.88
C LEU A 169 7.80 -8.08 5.21
N ARG A 170 7.84 -9.40 5.40
CA ARG A 170 6.81 -10.31 4.88
C ARG A 170 5.43 -9.97 5.42
N ARG A 171 5.31 -9.64 6.72
CA ARG A 171 4.02 -9.24 7.32
C ARG A 171 3.62 -7.82 6.96
N PHE A 172 4.57 -6.88 6.93
CA PHE A 172 4.30 -5.50 6.53
C PHE A 172 3.64 -5.45 5.15
N TRP A 173 4.30 -6.02 4.13
CA TRP A 173 3.76 -6.05 2.77
C TRP A 173 2.60 -7.03 2.62
N GLY A 174 2.63 -8.16 3.35
CA GLY A 174 1.69 -9.28 3.26
C GLY A 174 0.34 -9.07 3.93
N ARG A 175 0.30 -8.28 5.01
CA ARG A 175 -0.84 -8.24 5.96
C ARG A 175 -1.21 -6.83 6.41
N ALA A 176 -0.24 -5.94 6.57
CA ALA A 176 -0.51 -4.61 7.10
C ALA A 176 -0.79 -3.57 6.01
N TYR A 177 0.01 -3.56 4.93
CA TYR A 177 -0.14 -2.58 3.85
C TYR A 177 -1.40 -2.84 2.99
N HIS A 178 -1.78 -1.89 2.12
CA HIS A 178 -3.15 -1.73 1.59
C HIS A 178 -3.79 -2.90 0.77
N GLN A 179 -3.00 -3.90 0.34
CA GLN A 179 -3.41 -5.05 -0.49
C GLN A 179 -4.12 -4.74 -1.83
N MET A 180 -4.35 -3.49 -2.22
CA MET A 180 -4.98 -3.10 -3.52
C MET A 180 -4.34 -3.77 -4.75
N LEU A 181 -3.01 -3.98 -4.77
CA LEU A 181 -2.33 -4.63 -5.91
C LEU A 181 -2.22 -6.15 -5.76
N ARG A 182 -2.73 -6.73 -4.66
CA ARG A 182 -2.52 -8.14 -4.32
C ARG A 182 -3.13 -9.09 -5.35
N ARG A 183 -4.30 -8.76 -5.90
CA ARG A 183 -4.96 -9.63 -6.89
C ARG A 183 -4.09 -9.79 -8.13
N LEU A 184 -3.60 -8.68 -8.70
CA LEU A 184 -2.71 -8.72 -9.86
C LEU A 184 -1.39 -9.45 -9.57
N THR A 185 -0.72 -9.05 -8.48
CA THR A 185 0.60 -9.60 -8.13
C THR A 185 0.55 -11.08 -7.76
N SER A 186 -0.44 -11.52 -6.99
CA SER A 186 -0.57 -12.94 -6.60
C SER A 186 -1.05 -13.82 -7.75
N SER A 187 -1.98 -13.34 -8.60
CA SER A 187 -2.43 -14.10 -9.77
C SER A 187 -1.30 -14.31 -10.78
N ALA A 188 -0.48 -13.29 -11.04
CA ALA A 188 0.71 -13.43 -11.89
C ALA A 188 1.69 -14.46 -11.31
N GLY A 189 1.96 -14.39 -9.99
CA GLY A 189 2.82 -15.37 -9.32
C GLY A 189 2.31 -16.81 -9.43
N LYS A 190 0.99 -17.01 -9.27
CA LYS A 190 0.34 -18.32 -9.43
C LYS A 190 0.44 -18.82 -10.88
N ALA A 191 0.20 -17.96 -11.86
CA ALA A 191 0.32 -18.32 -13.27
C ALA A 191 1.74 -18.76 -13.63
N VAL A 192 2.76 -18.03 -13.19
CA VAL A 192 4.16 -18.43 -13.40
C VAL A 192 4.47 -19.75 -12.71
N CYS A 193 3.97 -19.99 -11.49
CA CYS A 193 4.14 -21.29 -10.83
C CYS A 193 3.50 -22.44 -11.62
N GLN A 194 2.31 -22.23 -12.18
CA GLN A 194 1.63 -23.23 -13.01
C GLN A 194 2.42 -23.52 -14.29
N MET A 195 2.91 -22.48 -14.97
CA MET A 195 3.75 -22.62 -16.17
C MET A 195 5.04 -23.40 -15.88
N LEU A 196 5.63 -23.22 -14.70
CA LEU A 196 6.85 -23.91 -14.27
C LEU A 196 6.58 -25.28 -13.60
N GLY A 197 5.33 -25.72 -13.49
CA GLY A 197 4.97 -26.97 -12.82
C GLY A 197 5.29 -26.99 -11.31
N LEU A 198 5.41 -25.82 -10.67
CA LEU A 198 5.76 -25.71 -9.26
C LEU A 198 4.57 -26.07 -8.37
N ARG A 199 4.75 -27.07 -7.50
CA ARG A 199 3.71 -27.54 -6.58
C ARG A 199 3.39 -26.48 -5.51
N PRO A 200 2.11 -26.11 -5.31
CA PRO A 200 1.71 -25.22 -4.23
C PRO A 200 2.16 -25.73 -2.86
N GLY A 201 2.50 -24.81 -1.96
CA GLY A 201 2.96 -25.14 -0.60
C GLY A 201 4.45 -25.45 -0.47
N LEU A 202 5.16 -25.70 -1.59
CA LEU A 202 6.61 -25.85 -1.56
C LEU A 202 7.33 -24.49 -1.52
N PRO A 203 8.57 -24.42 -0.98
CA PRO A 203 9.37 -23.21 -0.97
C PRO A 203 9.56 -22.62 -2.37
N ALA A 204 9.83 -23.45 -3.38
CA ALA A 204 9.99 -23.01 -4.76
C ALA A 204 8.77 -22.20 -5.24
N SER A 205 7.55 -22.74 -5.07
CA SER A 205 6.31 -22.01 -5.43
C SER A 205 6.14 -20.72 -4.62
N SER A 206 6.46 -20.74 -3.33
CA SER A 206 6.30 -19.58 -2.45
C SER A 206 7.24 -18.43 -2.81
N TYR A 207 8.51 -18.74 -3.09
CA TYR A 207 9.50 -17.74 -3.50
C TYR A 207 9.30 -17.28 -4.94
N THR A 208 8.91 -18.15 -5.87
CA THR A 208 8.52 -17.71 -7.22
C THR A 208 7.35 -16.72 -7.15
N GLN A 209 6.31 -16.99 -6.37
CA GLN A 209 5.20 -16.03 -6.17
C GLN A 209 5.66 -14.73 -5.53
N LEU A 210 6.61 -14.78 -4.58
CA LEU A 210 7.18 -13.60 -3.93
C LEU A 210 7.90 -12.70 -4.95
N TYR A 211 8.84 -13.25 -5.71
CA TYR A 211 9.65 -12.50 -6.67
C TYR A 211 8.81 -11.99 -7.83
N VAL A 212 7.93 -12.82 -8.41
CA VAL A 212 7.00 -12.40 -9.46
C VAL A 212 6.07 -11.30 -8.93
N GLY A 213 5.52 -11.46 -7.72
CA GLY A 213 4.64 -10.47 -7.12
C GLY A 213 5.29 -9.09 -6.98
N PHE A 214 6.53 -9.03 -6.50
CA PHE A 214 7.28 -7.78 -6.39
C PHE A 214 7.75 -7.25 -7.76
N ALA A 215 8.09 -8.11 -8.72
CA ALA A 215 8.42 -7.67 -10.08
C ALA A 215 7.21 -7.01 -10.77
N ILE A 216 6.02 -7.61 -10.68
CA ILE A 216 4.77 -7.00 -11.20
C ILE A 216 4.45 -5.70 -10.45
N SER A 217 4.63 -5.66 -9.14
CA SER A 217 4.48 -4.41 -8.37
C SER A 217 5.44 -3.33 -8.88
N GLY A 218 6.71 -3.67 -9.13
CA GLY A 218 7.70 -2.76 -9.68
C GLY A 218 7.29 -2.22 -11.04
N LEU A 219 6.92 -3.11 -11.98
CA LEU A 219 6.48 -2.71 -13.32
C LEU A 219 5.26 -1.77 -13.28
N ILE A 220 4.29 -2.03 -12.41
CA ILE A 220 3.13 -1.14 -12.22
C ILE A 220 3.58 0.27 -11.80
N HIS A 221 4.56 0.36 -10.88
CA HIS A 221 5.07 1.65 -10.41
C HIS A 221 5.97 2.35 -11.43
N CYS A 222 6.64 1.62 -12.33
CA CYS A 222 7.34 2.21 -13.47
C CYS A 222 6.42 3.01 -14.40
N GLY A 223 5.10 2.83 -14.30
CA GLY A 223 4.13 3.68 -14.97
C GLY A 223 4.15 5.13 -14.47
N GLY A 224 4.52 5.34 -13.20
CA GLY A 224 4.81 6.67 -12.68
C GLY A 224 6.06 7.27 -13.32
N ASP A 225 7.12 6.47 -13.47
CA ASP A 225 8.35 6.88 -14.15
C ASP A 225 8.04 7.35 -15.59
N LEU A 226 7.23 6.59 -16.35
CA LEU A 226 6.81 6.95 -17.71
C LEU A 226 6.01 8.25 -17.79
N MET A 227 5.17 8.54 -16.78
CA MET A 227 4.37 9.77 -16.74
C MET A 227 5.24 11.01 -16.55
N VAL A 228 6.45 10.83 -16.02
CA VAL A 228 7.42 11.91 -15.80
C VAL A 228 8.28 12.06 -17.05
N ASN A 229 8.92 10.97 -17.46
CA ASN A 229 9.77 10.92 -18.64
C ASN A 229 9.97 9.46 -19.07
N SER A 230 9.76 9.15 -20.35
CA SER A 230 9.92 7.80 -20.89
C SER A 230 11.33 7.23 -20.68
N ASN A 231 12.36 8.08 -20.67
CA ASN A 231 13.76 7.67 -20.42
C ASN A 231 14.02 7.24 -18.97
N LEU A 232 13.10 7.52 -18.05
CA LEU A 232 13.20 7.12 -16.63
C LEU A 232 12.54 5.77 -16.34
N PHE A 233 11.96 5.10 -17.35
CA PHE A 233 11.32 3.80 -17.16
C PHE A 233 12.23 2.81 -16.44
N GLY A 234 11.75 2.28 -15.32
CA GLY A 234 12.51 1.31 -14.53
C GLY A 234 13.21 1.90 -13.32
N SER A 235 13.19 3.24 -13.14
CA SER A 235 13.78 3.91 -11.98
C SER A 235 13.20 3.42 -10.66
N SER A 236 11.89 3.13 -10.62
CA SER A 236 11.21 2.60 -9.43
C SER A 236 11.45 1.10 -9.18
N PHE A 237 11.86 0.34 -10.21
CA PHE A 237 11.87 -1.13 -10.17
C PHE A 237 12.83 -1.73 -9.11
N PRO A 238 14.07 -1.24 -8.93
CA PRO A 238 15.01 -1.79 -7.95
C PRO A 238 14.47 -1.81 -6.53
N PHE A 239 13.74 -0.76 -6.12
CA PHE A 239 13.11 -0.71 -4.80
C PHE A 239 12.18 -1.89 -4.57
N PHE A 240 11.26 -2.15 -5.51
CA PHE A 240 10.27 -3.22 -5.36
C PHE A 240 10.91 -4.60 -5.38
N LEU A 241 11.83 -4.86 -6.32
CA LEU A 241 12.49 -6.16 -6.40
C LEU A 241 13.34 -6.44 -5.14
N SER A 242 13.98 -5.42 -4.58
CA SER A 242 14.77 -5.57 -3.36
C SER A 242 13.94 -6.03 -2.15
N GLN A 243 12.64 -5.74 -2.10
CA GLN A 243 11.76 -6.21 -1.02
C GLN A 243 11.65 -7.74 -1.01
N ALA A 244 11.61 -8.39 -2.19
CA ALA A 244 11.60 -9.85 -2.31
C ALA A 244 12.92 -10.47 -1.81
N VAL A 245 14.05 -9.83 -2.13
CA VAL A 245 15.38 -10.25 -1.67
C VAL A 245 15.47 -10.15 -0.15
N ALA A 246 15.06 -9.02 0.42
CA ALA A 246 15.10 -8.81 1.86
C ALA A 246 14.18 -9.74 2.63
N ILE A 247 12.99 -10.04 2.09
CA ILE A 247 12.10 -11.05 2.68
C ILE A 247 12.75 -12.44 2.64
N THR A 248 13.46 -12.78 1.57
CA THR A 248 14.18 -14.06 1.46
C THR A 248 15.29 -14.16 2.51
N VAL A 249 16.05 -13.08 2.71
CA VAL A 249 17.07 -13.00 3.77
C VAL A 249 16.44 -13.07 5.16
N GLU A 250 15.36 -12.33 5.39
CA GLU A 250 14.58 -12.35 6.64
C GLU A 250 14.09 -13.76 6.98
N ASP A 251 13.51 -14.47 6.01
CA ASP A 251 13.04 -15.85 6.19
C ASP A 251 14.19 -16.82 6.45
N ALA A 252 15.35 -16.63 5.80
CA ALA A 252 16.54 -17.44 6.03
C ALA A 252 17.10 -17.26 7.46
N VAL A 253 17.16 -16.02 7.95
CA VAL A 253 17.61 -15.72 9.33
C VAL A 253 16.63 -16.31 10.35
N ILE A 254 15.33 -16.13 10.14
CA ILE A 254 14.28 -16.72 11.00
C ILE A 254 14.36 -18.26 10.95
N GLY A 255 14.60 -18.83 9.77
CA GLY A 255 14.79 -20.27 9.58
C GLY A 255 16.01 -20.80 10.33
N ALA A 256 17.17 -20.15 10.20
CA ALA A 256 18.40 -20.52 10.90
C ALA A 256 18.22 -20.45 12.42
N ALA A 257 17.59 -19.38 12.95
CA ALA A 257 17.30 -19.27 14.37
C ALA A 257 16.41 -20.41 14.89
N ARG A 258 15.43 -20.85 14.08
CA ARG A 258 14.59 -22.02 14.40
C ARG A 258 15.38 -23.33 14.36
N MET A 259 16.23 -23.52 13.36
CA MET A 259 17.09 -24.71 13.24
C MET A 259 18.06 -24.83 14.42
N MET A 260 18.61 -23.70 14.87
CA MET A 260 19.46 -23.61 16.06
C MET A 260 18.67 -23.67 17.38
N GLN A 261 17.35 -23.83 17.33
CA GLN A 261 16.45 -23.90 18.49
C GLN A 261 16.62 -22.72 19.47
N LEU A 262 16.93 -21.53 18.94
CA LEU A 262 17.10 -20.33 19.75
C LEU A 262 15.78 -19.97 20.45
N ARG A 263 15.80 -19.96 21.78
CA ARG A 263 14.64 -19.57 22.60
C ARG A 263 14.63 -18.05 22.81
N ILE A 264 14.17 -17.34 21.79
CA ILE A 264 14.05 -15.87 21.85
C ILE A 264 12.68 -15.51 22.44
N PRO A 265 12.61 -14.72 23.53
CA PRO A 265 11.34 -14.22 24.04
C PRO A 265 10.57 -13.47 22.96
N GLN A 266 9.26 -13.71 22.85
CA GLN A 266 8.43 -13.13 21.78
C GLN A 266 8.55 -11.59 21.69
N ARG A 267 8.57 -10.91 22.84
CA ARG A 267 8.74 -9.44 22.89
C ARG A 267 10.05 -9.00 22.26
N LEU A 268 11.15 -9.71 22.55
CA LEU A 268 12.46 -9.42 21.98
C LEU A 268 12.46 -9.69 20.47
N ALA A 269 11.87 -10.80 20.02
CA ALA A 269 11.75 -11.10 18.60
C ALA A 269 10.96 -10.01 17.84
N HIS A 270 9.89 -9.48 18.44
CA HIS A 270 9.14 -8.36 17.85
C HIS A 270 9.98 -7.06 17.81
N ILE A 271 10.70 -6.73 18.88
CA ILE A 271 11.55 -5.52 18.92
C ILE A 271 12.63 -5.60 17.83
N VAL A 272 13.33 -6.73 17.74
CA VAL A 272 14.33 -6.99 16.69
C VAL A 272 13.70 -6.91 15.31
N GLY A 273 12.51 -7.49 15.15
CA GLY A 273 11.75 -7.44 13.90
C GLY A 273 11.35 -6.02 13.47
N TYR A 274 10.85 -5.19 14.38
CA TYR A 274 10.57 -3.79 14.08
C TYR A 274 11.84 -3.01 13.74
N ALA A 275 12.93 -3.24 14.48
CA ALA A 275 14.22 -2.62 14.18
C ALA A 275 14.72 -3.01 12.78
N TRP A 276 14.58 -4.28 12.40
CA TRP A 276 14.90 -4.79 11.07
C TRP A 276 14.06 -4.13 9.98
N VAL A 277 12.73 -4.06 10.15
CA VAL A 277 11.84 -3.41 9.19
C VAL A 277 12.18 -1.93 9.04
N LEU A 278 12.37 -1.21 10.14
CA LEU A 278 12.75 0.21 10.10
C LEU A 278 14.10 0.39 9.42
N PHE A 279 15.11 -0.42 9.75
CA PHE A 279 16.42 -0.39 9.12
C PHE A 279 16.32 -0.63 7.61
N TRP A 280 15.65 -1.70 7.19
CA TRP A 280 15.53 -2.04 5.78
C TRP A 280 14.76 -0.98 4.98
N MET A 281 13.66 -0.46 5.53
CA MET A 281 12.93 0.62 4.88
C MET A 281 13.80 1.86 4.73
N ASN A 282 14.56 2.24 5.76
CA ASN A 282 15.49 3.37 5.68
C ASN A 282 16.58 3.20 4.63
N LEU A 283 17.09 1.97 4.48
CA LEU A 283 18.12 1.64 3.51
C LEU A 283 17.58 1.62 2.07
N SER A 284 16.39 1.06 1.86
CA SER A 284 15.85 0.79 0.52
C SER A 284 15.00 1.94 -0.05
N PHE A 285 14.32 2.74 0.77
CA PHE A 285 13.48 3.84 0.29
C PHE A 285 14.20 4.91 -0.54
N PRO A 286 15.49 5.25 -0.32
CA PRO A 286 16.21 6.13 -1.22
C PRO A 286 16.18 5.66 -2.68
N TRP A 287 16.20 4.35 -2.94
CA TRP A 287 16.05 3.81 -4.30
C TRP A 287 14.68 4.11 -4.94
N TYR A 288 13.65 4.35 -4.13
CA TYR A 288 12.33 4.76 -4.60
C TYR A 288 12.16 6.28 -4.71
N MET A 289 12.87 7.06 -3.89
CA MET A 289 12.67 8.51 -3.77
C MET A 289 13.64 9.34 -4.60
N ASP A 290 14.93 8.97 -4.61
CA ASP A 290 16.00 9.82 -5.12
C ASP A 290 15.87 10.08 -6.63
N TRP A 291 15.38 9.11 -7.40
CA TRP A 291 15.17 9.30 -8.83
C TRP A 291 14.10 10.38 -9.09
N GLY A 292 13.02 10.38 -8.31
CA GLY A 292 11.94 11.34 -8.44
C GLY A 292 12.40 12.74 -8.05
N PHE A 293 13.24 12.84 -7.04
CA PHE A 293 13.87 14.09 -6.64
C PHE A 293 14.80 14.63 -7.72
N ARG A 294 15.66 13.77 -8.29
CA ARG A 294 16.51 14.16 -9.44
C ARG A 294 15.69 14.61 -10.66
N ALA A 295 14.48 14.07 -10.84
CA ALA A 295 13.55 14.48 -11.88
C ALA A 295 12.71 15.73 -11.53
N GLY A 296 12.89 16.32 -10.34
CA GLY A 296 12.15 17.50 -9.89
C GLY A 296 10.72 17.22 -9.43
N ILE A 297 10.35 15.95 -9.22
CA ILE A 297 9.02 15.56 -8.77
C ILE A 297 8.96 15.64 -7.25
N VAL A 298 8.80 16.85 -6.75
CA VAL A 298 8.68 17.08 -5.31
C VAL A 298 7.38 17.81 -5.03
N ASP A 299 6.29 17.06 -5.00
CA ASP A 299 4.99 17.61 -4.58
C ASP A 299 4.81 17.45 -3.07
N ALA A 300 5.01 18.53 -2.33
CA ALA A 300 4.80 18.60 -0.88
C ALA A 300 3.31 18.75 -0.50
N ASN A 301 2.42 19.01 -1.46
CA ASN A 301 1.00 19.17 -1.19
C ASN A 301 0.34 17.79 -1.02
N ARG A 302 -0.36 17.60 0.08
CA ARG A 302 -1.09 16.38 0.46
C ARG A 302 -2.59 16.62 0.59
N VAL A 303 -2.98 17.84 0.91
CA VAL A 303 -4.37 18.28 1.09
C VAL A 303 -4.63 19.54 0.25
N PRO A 304 -5.88 19.74 -0.23
CA PRO A 304 -6.22 20.87 -1.09
C PRO A 304 -6.16 22.23 -0.38
N PHE A 305 -6.37 22.26 0.93
CA PHE A 305 -6.22 23.43 1.78
C PHE A 305 -5.44 23.03 3.04
N SER A 306 -4.59 23.90 3.59
CA SER A 306 -3.81 23.58 4.78
C SER A 306 -4.18 24.51 5.92
N LEU A 307 -4.79 23.95 6.97
CA LEU A 307 -5.21 24.72 8.14
C LEU A 307 -3.98 25.20 8.93
N LEU A 308 -2.96 24.35 9.03
CA LEU A 308 -1.72 24.71 9.71
C LEU A 308 -0.94 25.80 8.99
N ASN A 309 -0.91 25.82 7.67
CA ASN A 309 -0.30 26.94 6.95
C ASN A 309 -1.04 28.26 7.14
N LEU A 310 -2.37 28.21 7.27
CA LEU A 310 -3.19 29.38 7.56
C LEU A 310 -2.97 29.90 8.99
N ALA A 311 -2.81 28.98 9.96
CA ALA A 311 -2.71 29.30 11.37
C ALA A 311 -1.27 29.58 11.87
N LEU A 312 -0.27 28.89 11.33
CA LEU A 312 1.11 28.90 11.84
C LEU A 312 2.08 29.37 10.76
N LYS A 313 2.50 30.64 10.88
CA LYS A 313 3.51 31.23 9.98
C LYS A 313 4.95 30.82 10.32
N ASN A 314 5.23 30.37 11.55
CA ASN A 314 6.60 30.08 12.00
C ASN A 314 7.09 28.66 11.65
N PRO A 315 8.35 28.50 11.18
CA PRO A 315 8.89 27.22 10.74
C PRO A 315 9.33 26.27 11.88
N ASP A 316 9.75 26.80 13.03
CA ASP A 316 10.33 25.99 14.13
C ASP A 316 9.32 25.02 14.79
N VAL A 317 8.03 25.26 14.61
CA VAL A 317 6.94 24.43 15.16
C VAL A 317 6.72 23.15 14.34
N ALA A 318 7.26 23.05 13.12
CA ALA A 318 6.90 22.01 12.16
C ALA A 318 7.32 20.59 12.57
N VAL A 319 8.55 20.42 13.07
CA VAL A 319 9.06 19.11 13.51
C VAL A 319 8.31 18.63 14.75
N ALA A 320 8.10 19.53 15.70
CA ALA A 320 7.36 19.23 16.93
C ALA A 320 5.89 18.88 16.64
N ALA A 321 5.23 19.64 15.76
CA ALA A 321 3.85 19.38 15.35
C ALA A 321 3.70 18.03 14.63
N PHE A 322 4.66 17.67 13.77
CA PHE A 322 4.66 16.37 13.08
C PHE A 322 4.74 15.19 14.05
N PHE A 323 5.74 15.17 14.92
CA PHE A 323 5.88 14.09 15.89
C PHE A 323 4.74 14.08 16.91
N TYR A 324 4.31 15.24 17.40
CA TYR A 324 3.18 15.32 18.33
C TYR A 324 1.88 14.80 17.71
N GLY A 325 1.57 15.20 16.48
CA GLY A 325 0.39 14.75 15.73
C GLY A 325 0.42 13.24 15.45
N VAL A 326 1.56 12.70 15.02
CA VAL A 326 1.71 11.26 14.75
C VAL A 326 1.66 10.43 16.04
N PHE A 327 2.39 10.80 17.09
CA PHE A 327 2.45 10.01 18.33
C PHE A 327 1.13 10.01 19.11
N TYR A 328 0.42 11.15 19.21
CA TYR A 328 -0.84 11.22 19.94
C TYR A 328 -1.97 10.48 19.21
N SER A 329 -1.93 10.47 17.88
CA SER A 329 -2.96 9.86 17.03
C SER A 329 -2.92 8.31 17.06
N THR A 330 -1.74 7.71 17.26
CA THR A 330 -1.59 6.24 17.38
C THR A 330 -2.25 5.61 18.61
N ARG A 331 -2.74 6.41 19.57
CA ARG A 331 -3.47 5.91 20.76
C ARG A 331 -5.00 5.92 20.63
N SER A 332 -5.58 6.63 19.65
CA SER A 332 -7.02 6.96 19.67
C SER A 332 -7.92 6.27 18.62
N PHE A 333 -7.41 5.38 17.78
CA PHE A 333 -8.28 4.61 16.89
C PHE A 333 -7.94 3.11 16.95
N LYS A 334 -8.52 2.44 17.96
CA LYS A 334 -8.68 0.99 18.02
C LYS A 334 -10.12 0.62 17.71
#